data_AF-A0A2G5TYV2-F1
#
_entry.id   AF-A0A2G5TYV2-F1
#
_cell.length_a   1.000
_cell.length_b   1.000
_cell.length_c   1.000
_cell.angle_alpha   90.00
_cell.angle_beta   90.00
_cell.angle_gamma   90.00
#
_symmetry.space_group_name_H-M   'P 1'
#
loop_
_entity.id
_entity.type
_entity.pdbx_description
1 polymer ?
#
loop_
_entity_poly.entity_id
_entity_poly.type
_entity_poly.pdbx_seq_one_letter_code
_entity_poly.pdbx_strand_id
1 'polypeptide(L)'
;MRLSEVKLNCPKCSHRTDASNMRKHIKAMHDEEAMETFNSALLSKRAELKGKELKVCDLCGYKCTSLSGMKSHRRVKHGNAERAVDVVDPANISVFGGDVESDRRTGEGTSEPPRKVVD
;
A
#
# COMPACT_ATOMS: atom_id res chain seq x y z
N MET A 1 -3.69 -16.47 -19.99
CA MET A 1 -2.46 -17.04 -19.41
C MET A 1 -2.22 -16.43 -18.03
N ARG A 2 -1.82 -17.23 -17.04
CA ARG A 2 -1.54 -16.74 -15.67
C ARG A 2 -0.05 -16.37 -15.55
N LEU A 3 0.26 -15.38 -14.72
CA LEU A 3 1.65 -14.94 -14.48
C LEU A 3 2.55 -16.08 -13.94
N SER A 4 1.97 -17.05 -13.22
CA SER A 4 2.65 -18.24 -12.72
C SER A 4 3.16 -19.18 -13.81
N GLU A 5 2.63 -19.07 -15.04
CA GLU A 5 2.99 -19.92 -16.18
C GLU A 5 4.05 -19.24 -17.08
N VAL A 6 4.35 -17.96 -16.83
CA VAL A 6 5.30 -17.17 -17.61
C VAL A 6 6.66 -17.17 -16.93
N LYS A 7 7.65 -17.73 -17.63
CA LYS A 7 9.06 -17.65 -17.23
C LYS A 7 9.59 -16.26 -17.57
N LEU A 8 10.12 -15.57 -16.56
CA LEU A 8 10.67 -14.23 -16.69
C LEU A 8 12.19 -14.31 -16.75
N ASN A 9 12.81 -13.32 -17.37
CA ASN A 9 14.25 -13.12 -17.35
C ASN A 9 14.65 -12.20 -16.21
N CYS A 10 15.79 -12.48 -15.60
CA CYS A 10 16.43 -11.54 -14.70
C CYS A 10 16.94 -10.32 -15.53
N PRO A 11 16.79 -9.09 -15.03
CA PRO A 11 17.30 -7.91 -15.73
C PRO A 11 18.82 -7.72 -15.58
N LYS A 12 19.46 -8.36 -14.60
CA LYS A 12 20.91 -8.22 -14.33
C LYS A 12 21.74 -9.43 -14.79
N CYS A 13 21.11 -10.57 -15.07
CA CYS A 13 21.81 -11.78 -15.51
C CYS A 13 20.93 -12.66 -16.42
N SER A 14 21.53 -13.70 -17.00
CA SER A 14 20.84 -14.64 -17.89
C SER A 14 19.94 -15.67 -17.19
N HIS A 15 19.67 -15.51 -15.89
CA HIS A 15 18.83 -16.44 -15.13
C HIS A 15 17.35 -16.31 -15.53
N ARG A 16 16.66 -17.44 -15.69
CA ARG A 16 15.24 -17.51 -16.10
C ARG A 16 14.43 -18.39 -15.18
N THR A 17 13.39 -17.84 -14.58
CA THR A 17 12.51 -18.57 -13.66
C THR A 17 11.15 -17.87 -13.50
N ASP A 18 10.25 -18.44 -12.71
CA ASP A 18 8.96 -17.83 -12.39
C ASP A 18 9.10 -16.60 -11.48
N ALA A 19 8.04 -15.80 -11.37
CA ALA A 19 8.06 -14.55 -10.61
C ALA A 19 8.39 -14.72 -9.12
N SER A 20 7.99 -15.85 -8.50
CA SER A 20 8.21 -16.11 -7.08
C SER A 20 9.67 -16.46 -6.81
N ASN A 21 10.25 -17.31 -7.66
CA ASN A 21 11.65 -17.68 -7.58
C ASN A 21 12.57 -16.55 -8.02
N MET A 22 12.15 -15.69 -8.96
CA MET A 22 12.96 -14.56 -9.41
C MET A 22 13.21 -13.55 -8.30
N ARG A 23 12.22 -13.25 -7.44
CA ARG A 23 12.46 -12.40 -6.27
C ARG A 23 13.49 -13.00 -5.31
N LYS A 24 13.45 -14.31 -5.09
CA LYS A 24 14.45 -14.98 -4.23
C LYS A 24 15.84 -14.89 -4.85
N HIS A 25 15.94 -15.14 -6.15
CA HIS A 25 17.18 -15.02 -6.90
C HIS A 25 17.77 -13.61 -6.81
N ILE A 26 16.97 -12.58 -7.12
CA ILE A 26 17.43 -11.19 -7.08
C ILE A 26 17.84 -10.81 -5.66
N LYS A 27 17.06 -11.16 -4.64
CA LYS A 27 17.41 -10.85 -3.24
C LYS A 27 18.70 -11.53 -2.78
N ALA A 28 19.06 -12.68 -3.35
CA ALA A 28 20.25 -13.45 -2.98
C ALA A 28 21.50 -13.09 -3.79
N MET A 29 21.33 -12.71 -5.07
CA MET A 29 22.44 -12.51 -6.02
C MET A 29 22.62 -11.05 -6.46
N HIS A 30 21.66 -10.17 -6.18
CA HIS A 30 21.61 -8.81 -6.66
C HIS A 30 21.07 -7.85 -5.58
N ASP A 31 21.15 -6.55 -5.86
CA ASP A 31 20.75 -5.48 -4.94
C ASP A 31 19.27 -5.07 -5.09
N GLU A 32 18.81 -4.20 -4.19
CA GLU A 32 17.45 -3.64 -4.20
C GLU A 32 17.11 -2.90 -5.51
N GLU A 33 18.08 -2.27 -6.17
CA GLU A 33 17.88 -1.64 -7.49
C GLU A 33 17.46 -2.65 -8.57
N ALA A 34 18.07 -3.84 -8.55
CA ALA A 34 17.70 -4.92 -9.46
C ALA A 34 16.29 -5.44 -9.17
N MET A 35 15.89 -5.43 -7.89
CA MET A 35 14.55 -5.80 -7.44
C MET A 35 13.50 -4.80 -7.94
N GLU A 36 13.77 -3.50 -7.83
CA GLU A 36 12.91 -2.44 -8.36
C GLU A 36 12.74 -2.56 -9.87
N THR A 37 13.85 -2.74 -10.60
CA THR A 37 13.84 -2.95 -12.05
C THR A 37 13.01 -4.17 -12.43
N PHE A 38 13.22 -5.30 -11.75
CA PHE A 38 12.44 -6.52 -11.98
C PHE A 38 10.95 -6.35 -11.63
N ASN A 39 10.62 -5.73 -10.49
CA ASN A 39 9.23 -5.47 -10.11
C ASN A 39 8.53 -4.61 -11.16
N SER A 40 9.21 -3.60 -11.71
CA SER A 40 8.67 -2.75 -12.77
C SER A 40 8.36 -3.56 -14.04
N ALA A 41 9.28 -4.42 -14.49
CA ALA A 41 9.08 -5.28 -15.65
C ALA A 41 7.97 -6.33 -15.40
N LEU A 42 7.93 -6.90 -14.20
CA LEU A 42 6.92 -7.86 -13.76
C LEU A 42 5.51 -7.25 -13.77
N LEU A 43 5.38 -6.01 -13.29
CA LEU A 43 4.13 -5.27 -13.29
C LEU A 43 3.64 -5.04 -14.71
N SER A 44 4.50 -4.58 -15.61
CA SER A 44 4.17 -4.42 -17.03
C SER A 44 3.67 -5.74 -17.62
N LYS A 45 4.37 -6.84 -17.37
CA LYS A 45 3.96 -8.14 -17.91
C LYS A 45 2.61 -8.60 -17.35
N ARG A 46 2.36 -8.33 -16.07
CA ARG A 46 1.08 -8.65 -15.41
C ARG A 46 -0.06 -7.80 -15.96
N ALA A 47 0.20 -6.52 -16.25
CA ALA A 47 -0.76 -5.60 -16.86
C ALA A 47 -1.16 -6.07 -18.25
N GLU A 48 -0.19 -6.44 -19.09
CA GLU A 48 -0.44 -7.02 -20.42
C GLU A 48 -1.30 -8.29 -20.32
N LEU A 49 -0.92 -9.23 -19.44
CA LEU A 49 -1.65 -10.50 -19.28
C LEU A 49 -3.09 -10.31 -18.78
N LYS A 50 -3.32 -9.28 -17.95
CA LYS A 50 -4.62 -9.02 -17.32
C LYS A 50 -5.44 -7.98 -18.09
N GLY A 51 -4.87 -7.33 -19.10
CA GLY A 51 -5.48 -6.20 -19.81
C GLY A 51 -5.84 -5.04 -18.88
N LYS A 52 -5.03 -4.78 -17.83
CA LYS A 52 -5.29 -3.73 -16.84
C LYS A 52 -4.11 -2.78 -16.74
N GLU A 53 -4.39 -1.48 -16.77
CA GLU A 53 -3.37 -0.44 -16.64
C GLU A 53 -2.77 -0.39 -15.23
N LEU A 54 -1.48 -0.07 -15.19
CA LEU A 54 -0.72 0.10 -13.95
C LEU A 54 -1.08 1.42 -13.28
N LYS A 55 -1.23 1.39 -11.95
CA LYS A 55 -1.36 2.60 -11.14
C LYS A 55 0.01 2.97 -10.60
N VAL A 56 0.41 4.21 -10.81
CA VAL A 56 1.68 4.77 -10.36
C VAL A 56 1.41 5.64 -9.13
N CYS A 57 2.31 5.59 -8.14
CA CYS A 57 2.27 6.47 -6.99
C CYS A 57 2.87 7.82 -7.38
N ASP A 58 2.11 8.90 -7.19
CA ASP A 58 2.56 10.25 -7.53
C ASP A 58 3.70 10.76 -6.63
N LEU A 59 3.90 10.13 -5.46
CA LEU A 59 4.87 10.58 -4.45
C LEU A 59 6.26 9.94 -4.60
N CYS A 60 6.37 8.74 -5.17
CA CYS A 60 7.66 8.06 -5.36
C CYS A 60 7.79 7.30 -6.67
N GLY A 61 6.77 7.33 -7.55
CA GLY A 61 6.77 6.57 -8.79
C GLY A 61 6.54 5.07 -8.63
N TYR A 62 6.24 4.57 -7.42
CA TYR A 62 5.95 3.15 -7.19
C TYR A 62 4.77 2.67 -8.02
N LYS A 63 4.92 1.57 -8.76
CA LYS A 63 3.88 1.05 -9.67
C LYS A 63 3.18 -0.15 -9.04
N CYS A 64 1.87 -0.26 -9.22
CA CYS A 64 1.09 -1.37 -8.69
C CYS A 64 -0.10 -1.72 -9.60
N THR A 65 -0.45 -3.00 -9.68
CA THR A 65 -1.60 -3.50 -10.47
C THR A 65 -2.93 -3.45 -9.72
N SER A 66 -2.90 -3.07 -8.44
CA SER A 66 -4.04 -3.12 -7.52
C SER A 66 -4.15 -1.83 -6.71
N LEU A 67 -5.36 -1.27 -6.66
CA LEU A 67 -5.65 -0.07 -5.87
C LEU A 67 -5.39 -0.26 -4.38
N SER A 68 -5.78 -1.41 -3.81
CA SER A 68 -5.55 -1.70 -2.39
C SER A 68 -4.06 -1.75 -2.03
N GLY A 69 -3.22 -2.29 -2.93
CA GLY A 69 -1.77 -2.31 -2.76
C GLY A 69 -1.16 -0.90 -2.76
N MET A 70 -1.68 -0.02 -3.62
CA MET A 70 -1.28 1.39 -3.65
C MET A 70 -1.66 2.13 -2.35
N LYS A 71 -2.89 1.91 -1.85
CA LYS A 71 -3.35 2.54 -0.60
C LYS A 71 -2.49 2.13 0.59
N SER A 72 -2.14 0.85 0.69
CA SER A 72 -1.22 0.35 1.72
C SER A 72 0.21 0.88 1.55
N HIS A 73 0.72 0.89 0.32
CA HIS A 73 2.03 1.49 0.02
C HIS A 73 2.09 2.95 0.49
N ARG A 74 1.09 3.77 0.14
CA ARG A 74 1.03 5.17 0.54
C ARG A 74 0.97 5.34 2.05
N ARG A 75 0.23 4.49 2.76
CA ARG A 75 0.16 4.53 4.23
C ARG A 75 1.51 4.24 4.90
N VAL A 76 2.24 3.23 4.42
CA VAL A 76 3.49 2.79 5.06
C VAL A 76 4.69 3.64 4.62
N LYS A 77 4.79 3.97 3.32
CA LYS A 77 5.96 4.68 2.76
C LYS A 77 5.84 6.19 2.83
N HIS A 78 4.62 6.72 2.72
CA HIS A 78 4.37 8.16 2.70
C HIS A 78 3.63 8.68 3.92
N GLY A 79 3.37 7.84 4.92
CA GLY A 79 2.80 8.27 6.19
C GLY A 79 1.54 9.11 6.00
N ASN A 80 0.49 8.52 5.45
CA ASN A 80 -0.85 9.14 5.39
C ASN A 80 -0.89 10.56 4.80
N ALA A 81 -0.54 10.73 3.53
CA ALA A 81 -1.03 11.89 2.76
C ALA A 81 -2.52 11.67 2.41
N GLU A 82 -3.39 11.79 3.41
CA GLU A 82 -4.80 12.10 3.16
C GLU A 82 -5.14 13.36 3.96
N ARG A 83 -4.95 14.51 3.31
CA ARG A 83 -5.97 15.55 3.21
C ARG A 83 -5.82 16.32 1.90
N ALA A 84 -6.97 16.62 1.29
CA ALA A 84 -7.23 17.27 0.01
C ALA A 84 -6.89 16.38 -1.21
N VAL A 85 -7.83 15.85 -1.98
CA VAL A 85 -9.14 16.40 -2.30
C VAL A 85 -10.26 15.42 -1.93
N ASP A 86 -11.11 15.87 -1.02
CA ASP A 86 -12.51 15.48 -1.04
C ASP A 86 -13.00 15.74 -2.47
N VAL A 87 -13.37 14.68 -3.20
CA VAL A 87 -14.38 14.86 -4.23
C VAL A 87 -15.65 15.15 -3.45
N VAL A 88 -15.86 16.43 -3.12
CA VAL A 88 -17.18 16.92 -2.78
C VAL A 88 -17.94 16.90 -4.10
N ASP A 89 -18.75 15.86 -4.32
CA ASP A 89 -19.85 15.97 -5.25
C ASP A 89 -20.67 17.20 -4.81
N PRO A 90 -20.81 18.25 -5.64
CA PRO A 90 -21.49 19.49 -5.27
C PRO A 90 -23.01 19.32 -5.02
N ALA A 91 -23.52 18.09 -5.01
CA ALA A 91 -24.92 17.77 -4.86
C ALA A 91 -25.38 17.52 -3.41
N ASN A 92 -24.49 17.49 -2.41
CA ASN A 92 -24.87 17.07 -1.04
C ASN A 92 -24.59 18.08 0.08
N ILE A 93 -24.57 19.38 -0.22
CA ILE A 93 -24.61 20.41 0.83
C ILE A 93 -26.05 20.52 1.35
N SER A 94 -26.40 19.66 2.31
CA SER A 94 -27.64 19.81 3.07
C SER A 94 -27.42 20.84 4.18
N VAL A 95 -27.78 22.09 3.89
CA VAL A 95 -27.77 23.24 4.79
C VAL A 95 -29.09 23.28 5.57
N PHE A 96 -29.25 22.48 6.62
CA PHE A 96 -30.24 22.66 7.71
C PHE A 96 -29.74 21.77 8.87
N GLY A 97 -29.37 22.23 10.07
CA GLY A 97 -30.08 23.11 10.98
C GLY A 97 -30.66 22.25 12.11
N GLY A 98 -30.15 22.36 13.35
CA GLY A 98 -30.70 21.62 14.49
C GLY A 98 -29.81 21.61 15.73
N ASP A 99 -29.92 22.68 16.52
CA ASP A 99 -29.42 22.79 17.89
C ASP A 99 -30.23 21.89 18.84
N VAL A 100 -29.58 21.27 19.84
CA VAL A 100 -29.87 21.46 21.27
C VAL A 100 -29.24 20.36 22.13
N GLU A 101 -28.72 20.86 23.25
CA GLU A 101 -28.06 20.24 24.39
C GLU A 101 -28.87 19.18 25.15
N SER A 102 -28.18 18.53 26.09
CA SER A 102 -28.65 17.90 27.36
C SER A 102 -28.18 16.45 27.47
N ASP A 103 -27.65 15.91 28.56
CA ASP A 103 -27.30 16.39 29.90
C ASP A 103 -26.76 15.15 30.68
N ARG A 104 -25.79 15.34 31.60
CA ARG A 104 -25.55 14.58 32.86
C ARG A 104 -25.30 13.04 32.81
N ARG A 105 -24.52 12.39 33.69
CA ARG A 105 -23.85 12.70 34.97
C ARG A 105 -23.01 11.49 35.43
N THR A 106 -21.83 11.79 36.00
CA THR A 106 -21.06 11.16 37.11
C THR A 106 -20.64 9.68 37.09
N GLY A 107 -19.37 9.46 37.43
CA GLY A 107 -18.85 8.20 37.95
C GLY A 107 -17.36 8.29 38.32
N GLU A 108 -17.08 8.85 39.50
CA GLU A 108 -15.79 8.87 40.20
C GLU A 108 -15.28 7.45 40.49
N GLY A 109 -13.96 7.25 40.66
CA GLY A 109 -13.49 6.21 41.58
C GLY A 109 -12.28 5.36 41.17
N THR A 110 -11.11 5.81 41.63
CA THR A 110 -10.08 5.02 42.34
C THR A 110 -9.16 4.03 41.61
N SER A 111 -7.89 4.12 42.03
CA SER A 111 -6.90 3.05 42.26
C SER A 111 -5.92 2.67 41.13
N GLU A 112 -4.73 3.29 41.21
CA GLU A 112 -3.41 2.64 41.02
C GLU A 112 -3.26 1.40 41.96
N PRO A 113 -2.23 0.51 41.91
CA PRO A 113 -0.90 0.53 41.24
C PRO A 113 -0.54 -0.91 40.69
N PRO A 114 0.70 -1.46 40.70
CA PRO A 114 2.05 -0.89 40.65
C PRO A 114 2.94 -1.43 39.51
N ARG A 115 4.03 -0.68 39.30
CA ARG A 115 5.27 -1.06 38.61
C ARG A 115 5.89 -2.31 39.24
N LYS A 116 6.51 -3.16 38.41
CA LYS A 116 7.55 -4.10 38.84
C LYS A 116 8.77 -3.94 37.93
N VAL A 117 9.80 -3.35 38.52
CA VAL A 117 11.21 -3.54 38.18
C VAL A 117 11.66 -4.85 38.86
N VAL A 118 12.38 -5.70 38.13
CA VAL A 118 13.38 -6.73 38.53
C VAL A 118 13.68 -7.49 37.23
N ASP A 119 14.89 -7.85 36.82
CA ASP A 119 16.28 -7.74 37.29
C ASP A 119 17.14 -7.63 36.02
#